data_AF-A0A2G0W7C8-F1
#
_entry.id   AF-A0A2G0W7C8-F1
#
_cell.length_a   1.000
_cell.length_b   1.000
_cell.length_c   1.000
_cell.angle_alpha   90.00
_cell.angle_beta   90.00
_cell.angle_gamma   90.00
#
_symmetry.space_group_name_H-M   'P 1'
#
loop_
_entity.id
_entity.type
_entity.pdbx_description
1 polymer ?
#
loop_
_entity_poly.entity_id
_entity_poly.type
_entity_poly.pdbx_seq_one_letter_code
_entity_poly.pdbx_strand_id
1 'polypeptide(L)'
;MDSFDPRQISVRSAHFIGGHYRDAQSGMDVSRPSDGQVYAGLPIADADMVDEAVSNAWQAFKHSDWASRPPRERARVMRRWADLIEADGAILGPLEAVGSTRPHKDVLAWDIPYVAEGIRFFAELADKHGGEVAATQSDRLGMQIAEPYGVIAAIAPWNFPLSMGHWKVAPALAAGNAVVLKPSELTPFSSLRFAELAVQAGLPAGMFNVVQGDGRTTGDALCRHPRISKVTFTGSTATGSSIMSTCALVGPKPVTLELGGKSPQLVFADVPDLAKTARTVALAITGNAGQVCVSGSRLLIERSIMAPFIEHLQGYFASLRPGPTWSPDATLPPIISHLQGSRIDNIVQRARQAGAEVLAGGGLFEGMGGAYYQPTLLTAVDSQSPAVCEEIFGPVLTIQAFDTEEQALQLAEHDTYGLCAGVHTADLNRALRLIRKLEVGTVWVNRYGRSNDYILPTGGYKRSGIGKDLGREAFEANLRFKSVLIDIAQ
;
A
#
# COMPACT_ATOMS: atom_id res chain seq x y z
N MET A 1 -6.75 19.41 -16.92
CA MET A 1 -8.12 19.68 -16.46
C MET A 1 -8.23 19.08 -15.07
N ASP A 2 -8.48 19.88 -14.03
CA ASP A 2 -8.43 19.41 -12.64
C ASP A 2 -9.73 18.68 -12.21
N SER A 3 -10.71 18.62 -13.10
CA SER A 3 -12.02 17.98 -12.89
C SER A 3 -12.42 17.16 -14.13
N PHE A 4 -13.35 16.22 -13.94
CA PHE A 4 -13.96 15.40 -15.00
C PHE A 4 -15.43 15.04 -14.65
N ASP A 5 -16.24 14.70 -15.65
CA ASP A 5 -17.61 14.18 -15.43
C ASP A 5 -17.53 12.66 -15.16
N PRO A 6 -17.87 12.19 -13.95
CA PRO A 6 -17.78 10.77 -13.59
C PRO A 6 -18.70 9.87 -14.42
N ARG A 7 -19.72 10.42 -15.09
CA ARG A 7 -20.65 9.66 -15.96
C ARG A 7 -20.08 9.40 -17.34
N GLN A 8 -19.04 10.12 -17.73
CA GLN A 8 -18.36 9.95 -19.03
C GLN A 8 -17.19 8.96 -18.94
N ILE A 9 -16.82 8.53 -17.73
CA ILE A 9 -15.74 7.56 -17.55
C ILE A 9 -16.28 6.15 -17.87
N SER A 10 -15.83 5.62 -19.00
CA SER A 10 -16.08 4.23 -19.38
C SER A 10 -14.99 3.34 -18.79
N VAL A 11 -15.40 2.24 -18.17
CA VAL A 11 -14.49 1.23 -17.64
C VAL A 11 -14.70 -0.10 -18.34
N ARG A 12 -13.62 -0.89 -18.46
CA ARG A 12 -13.68 -2.23 -19.02
C ARG A 12 -13.92 -3.25 -17.90
N SER A 13 -15.10 -3.86 -17.89
CA SER A 13 -15.45 -4.97 -16.99
C SER A 13 -14.92 -6.29 -17.55
N ALA A 14 -13.63 -6.57 -17.33
CA ALA A 14 -12.95 -7.76 -17.85
C ALA A 14 -11.76 -8.18 -16.97
N HIS A 15 -11.25 -9.38 -17.20
CA HIS A 15 -9.88 -9.76 -16.81
C HIS A 15 -8.90 -9.31 -17.91
N PHE A 16 -7.59 -9.30 -17.63
CA PHE A 16 -6.54 -9.10 -18.62
C PHE A 16 -5.58 -10.27 -18.57
N ILE A 17 -5.68 -11.19 -19.53
CA ILE A 17 -4.95 -12.46 -19.54
C ILE A 17 -4.26 -12.64 -20.90
N GLY A 18 -2.95 -12.89 -20.89
CA GLY A 18 -2.17 -13.14 -22.10
C GLY A 18 -2.15 -11.95 -23.05
N GLY A 19 -2.20 -10.71 -22.52
CA GLY A 19 -2.20 -9.49 -23.34
C GLY A 19 -3.56 -9.12 -23.95
N HIS A 20 -4.64 -9.80 -23.57
CA HIS A 20 -5.98 -9.56 -24.08
C HIS A 20 -6.99 -9.37 -22.96
N TYR A 21 -7.98 -8.52 -23.21
CA TYR A 21 -9.18 -8.44 -22.37
C TYR A 21 -9.98 -9.74 -22.49
N ARG A 22 -10.34 -10.33 -21.35
CA ARG A 22 -11.20 -11.51 -21.24
C ARG A 22 -12.50 -11.10 -20.56
N ASP A 23 -13.54 -10.98 -21.37
CA ASP A 23 -14.88 -10.64 -20.88
C ASP A 23 -15.46 -11.83 -20.11
N ALA A 24 -16.13 -11.53 -19.01
CA ALA A 24 -16.83 -12.50 -18.19
C ALA A 24 -18.08 -11.84 -17.61
N GLN A 25 -19.06 -12.66 -17.23
CA GLN A 25 -20.30 -12.15 -16.65
C GLN A 25 -20.00 -11.46 -15.30
N SER A 26 -20.59 -10.29 -15.09
CA SER A 26 -20.47 -9.57 -13.83
C SER A 26 -21.09 -10.39 -12.69
N GLY A 27 -20.33 -10.57 -11.61
CA GLY A 27 -20.77 -11.26 -10.39
C GLY A 27 -21.04 -10.31 -9.22
N MET A 28 -20.58 -9.06 -9.29
CA MET A 28 -20.89 -8.02 -8.30
C MET A 28 -20.88 -6.62 -8.90
N ASP A 29 -21.49 -5.67 -8.19
CA ASP A 29 -21.48 -4.25 -8.55
C ASP A 29 -20.31 -3.51 -7.89
N VAL A 30 -19.79 -2.51 -8.59
CA VAL A 30 -18.78 -1.58 -8.08
C VAL A 30 -19.40 -0.18 -8.04
N SER A 31 -19.36 0.43 -6.86
CA SER A 31 -19.87 1.79 -6.63
C SER A 31 -18.74 2.80 -6.55
N ARG A 32 -19.00 4.02 -6.99
CA ARG A 32 -18.10 5.16 -6.76
C ARG A 32 -18.22 5.61 -5.30
N PRO A 33 -17.12 5.76 -4.55
CA PRO A 33 -17.19 6.17 -3.15
C PRO A 33 -17.70 7.59 -2.96
N SER A 34 -17.45 8.46 -3.94
CA SER A 34 -17.78 9.89 -3.90
C SER A 34 -19.29 10.19 -3.83
N ASP A 35 -20.13 9.35 -4.45
CA ASP A 35 -21.57 9.57 -4.56
C ASP A 35 -22.43 8.31 -4.29
N GLY A 36 -21.79 7.15 -4.05
CA GLY A 36 -22.45 5.87 -3.79
C GLY A 36 -23.06 5.19 -5.01
N GLN A 37 -22.95 5.77 -6.21
CA GLN A 37 -23.59 5.22 -7.41
C GLN A 37 -22.81 4.03 -7.97
N VAL A 38 -23.52 2.96 -8.33
CA VAL A 38 -22.96 1.86 -9.13
C VAL A 38 -22.58 2.40 -10.51
N TYR A 39 -21.35 2.13 -10.95
CA TYR A 39 -20.86 2.60 -12.26
C TYR A 39 -20.43 1.46 -13.19
N ALA A 40 -20.18 0.26 -12.65
CA ALA A 40 -19.88 -0.92 -13.44
C ALA A 40 -20.11 -2.21 -12.64
N GLY A 41 -20.34 -3.30 -13.35
CA GLY A 41 -20.21 -4.64 -12.80
C GLY A 41 -18.75 -5.11 -12.80
N LEU A 42 -18.44 -6.10 -11.97
CA LEU A 42 -17.14 -6.74 -11.86
C LEU A 42 -17.30 -8.25 -12.04
N PRO A 43 -16.59 -8.88 -13.00
CA PRO A 43 -16.52 -10.32 -13.07
C PRO A 43 -15.68 -10.87 -11.90
N ILE A 44 -16.09 -12.02 -11.38
CA ILE A 44 -15.36 -12.72 -10.32
C ILE A 44 -14.64 -13.90 -10.96
N ALA A 45 -13.30 -13.88 -10.96
CA ALA A 45 -12.52 -15.03 -11.39
C ALA A 45 -12.66 -16.15 -10.35
N ASP A 46 -13.31 -17.23 -10.74
CA ASP A 46 -13.34 -18.47 -9.99
C ASP A 46 -12.01 -19.24 -10.14
N ALA A 47 -11.98 -20.47 -9.64
CA ALA A 47 -10.78 -21.30 -9.69
C ALA A 47 -10.32 -21.60 -11.13
N ASP A 48 -11.26 -21.75 -12.08
CA ASP A 48 -10.94 -22.09 -13.48
C ASP A 48 -10.35 -20.88 -14.21
N MET A 49 -10.93 -19.69 -14.03
CA MET A 49 -10.37 -18.45 -14.57
C MET A 49 -8.99 -18.12 -13.96
N VAL A 50 -8.82 -18.41 -12.66
CA VAL A 50 -7.50 -18.29 -12.01
C VAL A 50 -6.50 -19.31 -12.58
N ASP A 51 -6.90 -20.56 -12.82
CA ASP A 51 -6.03 -21.54 -13.47
C ASP A 51 -5.64 -21.09 -14.89
N GLU A 52 -6.57 -20.56 -15.69
CA GLU A 52 -6.25 -20.02 -17.01
C GLU A 52 -5.18 -18.93 -16.92
N ALA A 53 -5.35 -17.95 -16.03
CA ALA A 53 -4.42 -16.84 -15.85
C ALA A 53 -3.04 -17.31 -15.37
N VAL A 54 -2.99 -18.22 -14.39
CA VAL A 54 -1.73 -18.74 -13.85
C VAL A 54 -1.05 -19.68 -14.84
N SER A 55 -1.80 -20.51 -15.55
CA SER A 55 -1.30 -21.35 -16.63
C SER A 55 -0.69 -20.49 -17.75
N ASN A 56 -1.37 -19.42 -18.16
CA ASN A 56 -0.83 -18.45 -19.11
C ASN A 56 0.46 -17.81 -18.62
N ALA A 57 0.49 -17.34 -17.36
CA ALA A 57 1.69 -16.76 -16.74
C ALA A 57 2.86 -17.74 -16.70
N TRP A 58 2.58 -19.01 -16.37
CA TRP A 58 3.57 -20.06 -16.35
C TRP A 58 4.14 -20.35 -17.74
N GLN A 59 3.28 -20.44 -18.76
CA GLN A 59 3.73 -20.63 -20.15
C GLN A 59 4.60 -19.45 -20.62
N ALA A 60 4.20 -18.21 -20.32
CA ALA A 60 4.98 -17.01 -20.64
C ALA A 60 6.33 -17.02 -19.91
N PHE A 61 6.37 -17.34 -18.61
CA PHE A 61 7.62 -17.45 -17.86
C PHE A 61 8.58 -18.51 -18.45
N LYS A 62 8.04 -19.64 -18.91
CA LYS A 62 8.83 -20.77 -19.44
C LYS A 62 9.31 -20.58 -20.87
N HIS A 63 8.54 -19.90 -21.72
CA HIS A 63 8.77 -19.88 -23.17
C HIS A 63 9.06 -18.49 -23.74
N SER A 64 8.75 -17.42 -23.01
CA SER A 64 9.34 -16.12 -23.33
C SER A 64 10.80 -16.10 -22.91
N ASP A 65 11.53 -15.12 -23.43
CA ASP A 65 12.89 -14.84 -23.01
C ASP A 65 12.94 -14.00 -21.72
N TRP A 66 11.83 -13.55 -21.10
CA TRP A 66 11.89 -12.52 -20.05
C TRP A 66 12.84 -12.88 -18.89
N ALA A 67 12.72 -14.09 -18.34
CA ALA A 67 13.55 -14.55 -17.24
C ALA A 67 15.04 -14.67 -17.61
N SER A 68 15.35 -15.06 -18.86
CA SER A 68 16.71 -15.24 -19.39
C SER A 68 17.27 -14.01 -20.14
N ARG A 69 16.41 -13.02 -20.42
CA ARG A 69 16.73 -11.82 -21.18
C ARG A 69 17.83 -11.05 -20.44
N PRO A 70 18.82 -10.49 -21.15
CA PRO A 70 19.83 -9.65 -20.52
C PRO A 70 19.17 -8.59 -19.62
N PRO A 71 19.58 -8.44 -18.35
CA PRO A 71 18.83 -7.60 -17.41
C PRO A 71 18.67 -6.14 -17.86
N ARG A 72 19.65 -5.58 -18.60
CA ARG A 72 19.56 -4.24 -19.19
C ARG A 72 18.48 -4.11 -20.27
N GLU A 73 18.14 -5.19 -20.96
CA GLU A 73 17.04 -5.22 -21.94
C GLU A 73 15.68 -5.33 -21.24
N ARG A 74 15.56 -6.12 -20.16
CA ARG A 74 14.37 -6.05 -19.28
C ARG A 74 14.15 -4.63 -18.77
N ALA A 75 15.21 -4.01 -18.26
CA ALA A 75 15.19 -2.64 -17.76
C ALA A 75 14.73 -1.62 -18.82
N ARG A 76 15.11 -1.82 -20.11
CA ARG A 76 14.67 -0.95 -21.21
C ARG A 76 13.16 -1.00 -21.42
N VAL A 77 12.57 -2.20 -21.38
CA VAL A 77 11.11 -2.37 -21.48
C VAL A 77 10.40 -1.73 -20.29
N MET A 78 10.90 -1.95 -19.07
CA MET A 78 10.30 -1.37 -17.86
C MET A 78 10.38 0.16 -17.84
N ARG A 79 11.49 0.77 -18.27
CA ARG A 79 11.57 2.24 -18.40
C ARG A 79 10.57 2.78 -19.42
N ARG A 80 10.42 2.11 -20.57
CA ARG A 80 9.38 2.47 -21.56
C ARG A 80 7.97 2.35 -20.97
N TRP A 81 7.72 1.36 -20.13
CA TRP A 81 6.45 1.22 -19.43
C TRP A 81 6.17 2.40 -18.49
N ALA A 82 7.17 2.84 -17.73
CA ALA A 82 7.07 4.05 -16.92
C ALA A 82 6.75 5.29 -17.77
N ASP A 83 7.43 5.48 -18.90
CA ASP A 83 7.19 6.61 -19.81
C ASP A 83 5.77 6.59 -20.38
N LEU A 84 5.25 5.40 -20.72
CA LEU A 84 3.88 5.24 -21.18
C LEU A 84 2.85 5.54 -20.08
N ILE A 85 3.11 5.17 -18.83
CA ILE A 85 2.22 5.47 -17.69
C ILE A 85 2.10 6.98 -17.48
N GLU A 86 3.20 7.72 -17.53
CA GLU A 86 3.17 9.18 -17.40
C GLU A 86 2.43 9.83 -18.57
N ALA A 87 2.69 9.36 -19.79
CA ALA A 87 2.01 9.86 -20.99
C ALA A 87 0.50 9.56 -20.97
N ASP A 88 0.08 8.45 -20.34
CA ASP A 88 -1.32 8.04 -20.22
C ASP A 88 -2.07 8.74 -19.07
N GLY A 89 -1.47 9.74 -18.42
CA GLY A 89 -2.03 10.41 -17.24
C GLY A 89 -3.44 10.97 -17.45
N ALA A 90 -3.76 11.45 -18.66
CA ALA A 90 -5.10 11.94 -18.99
C ALA A 90 -6.19 10.84 -19.00
N ILE A 91 -5.80 9.57 -19.16
CA ILE A 91 -6.69 8.41 -19.14
C ILE A 91 -6.66 7.76 -17.75
N LEU A 92 -5.47 7.46 -17.23
CA LEU A 92 -5.29 6.83 -15.91
C LEU A 92 -5.80 7.72 -14.77
N GLY A 93 -5.66 9.05 -14.87
CA GLY A 93 -6.08 9.99 -13.83
C GLY A 93 -7.56 9.85 -13.46
N PRO A 94 -8.48 10.09 -14.41
CA PRO A 94 -9.91 9.91 -14.18
C PRO A 94 -10.30 8.46 -13.87
N LEU A 95 -9.65 7.48 -14.52
CA LEU A 95 -9.93 6.06 -14.32
C LEU A 95 -9.60 5.59 -12.89
N GLU A 96 -8.52 6.07 -12.30
CA GLU A 96 -8.15 5.80 -10.90
C GLU A 96 -9.07 6.56 -9.94
N ALA A 97 -9.32 7.84 -10.20
CA ALA A 97 -10.04 8.72 -9.28
C ALA A 97 -11.55 8.42 -9.19
N VAL A 98 -12.19 7.95 -10.27
CA VAL A 98 -13.66 7.78 -10.32
C VAL A 98 -14.16 6.72 -9.34
N GLY A 99 -13.42 5.63 -9.19
CA GLY A 99 -13.80 4.46 -8.39
C GLY A 99 -13.09 4.37 -7.04
N SER A 100 -12.11 5.24 -6.77
CA SER A 100 -11.29 5.20 -5.55
C SER A 100 -11.52 6.42 -4.67
N THR A 101 -10.83 6.46 -3.53
CA THR A 101 -10.84 7.61 -2.61
C THR A 101 -9.80 8.65 -2.99
N ARG A 102 -9.04 8.44 -4.07
CA ARG A 102 -7.93 9.32 -4.48
C ARG A 102 -8.48 10.53 -5.24
N PRO A 103 -8.28 11.78 -4.76
CA PRO A 103 -8.62 12.96 -5.54
C PRO A 103 -7.87 12.99 -6.87
N HIS A 104 -8.54 13.40 -7.94
CA HIS A 104 -7.97 13.45 -9.29
C HIS A 104 -6.65 14.24 -9.36
N LYS A 105 -6.61 15.39 -8.69
CA LYS A 105 -5.41 16.21 -8.59
C LYS A 105 -4.25 15.48 -7.91
N ASP A 106 -4.53 14.67 -6.89
CA ASP A 106 -3.51 13.90 -6.18
C ASP A 106 -3.04 12.72 -7.04
N VAL A 107 -3.95 12.07 -7.79
CA VAL A 107 -3.58 11.02 -8.73
C VAL A 107 -2.59 11.54 -9.78
N LEU A 108 -2.88 12.69 -10.37
CA LEU A 108 -2.01 13.29 -11.40
C LEU A 108 -0.70 13.84 -10.83
N ALA A 109 -0.75 14.48 -9.66
CA ALA A 109 0.42 15.12 -9.06
C ALA A 109 1.31 14.16 -8.28
N TRP A 110 0.78 13.02 -7.83
CA TRP A 110 1.47 12.08 -6.98
C TRP A 110 1.40 10.65 -7.51
N ASP A 111 0.23 10.01 -7.54
CA ASP A 111 0.14 8.56 -7.75
C ASP A 111 0.74 8.09 -9.09
N ILE A 112 0.48 8.81 -10.19
CA ILE A 112 1.01 8.46 -11.53
C ILE A 112 2.53 8.68 -11.61
N PRO A 113 3.08 9.87 -11.30
CA PRO A 113 4.53 10.07 -11.25
C PRO A 113 5.23 9.12 -10.28
N TYR A 114 4.61 8.85 -9.12
CA TYR A 114 5.13 7.90 -8.14
C TYR A 114 5.26 6.52 -8.79
N VAL A 115 4.18 5.94 -9.33
CA VAL A 115 4.22 4.63 -9.99
C VAL A 115 5.29 4.55 -11.09
N ALA A 116 5.39 5.57 -11.95
CA ALA A 116 6.38 5.61 -13.02
C ALA A 116 7.82 5.60 -12.49
N GLU A 117 8.14 6.47 -11.53
CA GLU A 117 9.46 6.54 -10.90
C GLU A 117 9.83 5.24 -10.17
N GLY A 118 8.86 4.60 -9.51
CA GLY A 118 9.12 3.32 -8.83
C GLY A 118 9.42 2.19 -9.82
N ILE A 119 8.75 2.16 -10.98
CA ILE A 119 9.10 1.24 -12.07
C ILE A 119 10.51 1.52 -12.60
N ARG A 120 10.91 2.79 -12.77
CA ARG A 120 12.28 3.17 -13.18
C ARG A 120 13.31 2.68 -12.17
N PHE A 121 13.06 2.90 -10.88
CA PHE A 121 13.93 2.41 -9.80
C PHE A 121 14.15 0.89 -9.88
N PHE A 122 13.08 0.09 -9.99
CA PHE A 122 13.24 -1.36 -10.10
C PHE A 122 13.84 -1.82 -11.43
N ALA A 123 13.59 -1.09 -12.53
CA ALA A 123 14.25 -1.33 -13.80
C ALA A 123 15.77 -1.15 -13.66
N GLU A 124 16.20 -0.15 -12.90
CA GLU A 124 17.61 0.06 -12.61
C GLU A 124 18.20 -1.05 -11.75
N LEU A 125 17.48 -1.61 -10.78
CA LEU A 125 17.96 -2.73 -9.97
C LEU A 125 18.18 -4.04 -10.74
N ALA A 126 17.57 -4.20 -11.92
CA ALA A 126 17.60 -5.45 -12.67
C ALA A 126 19.01 -5.99 -12.96
N ASP A 127 20.01 -5.12 -13.20
CA ASP A 127 21.41 -5.52 -13.48
C ASP A 127 22.37 -5.37 -12.29
N LYS A 128 21.87 -5.12 -11.08
CA LYS A 128 22.67 -4.80 -9.88
C LYS A 128 22.70 -5.92 -8.84
N HIS A 129 21.85 -6.94 -8.99
CA HIS A 129 21.74 -8.08 -8.07
C HIS A 129 21.72 -9.39 -8.86
N GLY A 130 22.67 -10.29 -8.61
CA GLY A 130 22.86 -11.50 -9.43
C GLY A 130 23.47 -12.73 -8.75
N GLY A 131 23.72 -12.68 -7.43
CA GLY A 131 24.35 -13.77 -6.67
C GLY A 131 25.66 -13.36 -5.99
N GLU A 132 26.31 -14.33 -5.34
CA GLU A 132 27.56 -14.13 -4.57
C GLU A 132 28.55 -15.28 -4.80
N VAL A 133 29.85 -15.00 -4.85
CA VAL A 133 30.90 -16.03 -4.79
C VAL A 133 31.22 -16.28 -3.32
N ALA A 134 31.14 -17.52 -2.88
CA ALA A 134 31.34 -17.91 -1.49
C ALA A 134 32.83 -18.13 -1.19
N ALA A 135 33.24 -17.81 0.04
CA ALA A 135 34.58 -18.13 0.52
C ALA A 135 34.69 -19.65 0.81
N THR A 136 35.20 -20.41 -0.16
CA THR A 136 35.43 -21.86 -0.06
C THR A 136 36.93 -22.20 -0.02
N GLN A 137 37.26 -23.49 0.08
CA GLN A 137 38.64 -23.97 -0.04
C GLN A 137 39.24 -23.60 -1.41
N SER A 138 40.57 -23.52 -1.50
CA SER A 138 41.28 -23.07 -2.71
C SER A 138 41.08 -23.96 -3.94
N ASP A 139 40.68 -25.22 -3.74
CA ASP A 139 40.40 -26.23 -4.76
C ASP A 139 38.91 -26.34 -5.12
N ARG A 140 38.08 -25.45 -4.57
CA ARG A 140 36.62 -25.41 -4.78
C ARG A 140 36.14 -24.02 -5.14
N LEU A 141 35.18 -23.94 -6.06
CA LEU A 141 34.42 -22.72 -6.33
C LEU A 141 32.99 -22.87 -5.80
N GLY A 142 32.69 -22.15 -4.72
CA GLY A 142 31.33 -21.98 -4.22
C GLY A 142 30.68 -20.72 -4.78
N MET A 143 29.42 -20.80 -5.19
CA MET A 143 28.63 -19.63 -5.59
C MET A 143 27.15 -19.79 -5.25
N GLN A 144 26.48 -18.67 -5.03
CA GLN A 144 25.04 -18.55 -4.95
C GLN A 144 24.52 -17.93 -6.25
N ILE A 145 23.61 -18.61 -6.92
CA ILE A 145 22.96 -18.12 -8.13
C ILE A 145 21.57 -17.62 -7.76
N ALA A 146 21.27 -16.37 -8.09
CA ALA A 146 19.93 -15.80 -7.94
C ALA A 146 19.03 -16.22 -9.11
N GLU A 147 17.85 -16.73 -8.82
CA GLU A 147 16.85 -17.14 -9.81
C GLU A 147 15.47 -16.56 -9.45
N PRO A 148 14.62 -16.21 -10.45
CA PRO A 148 13.23 -15.90 -10.18
C PRO A 148 12.48 -17.12 -9.61
N TYR A 149 11.44 -16.86 -8.83
CA TYR A 149 10.51 -17.89 -8.33
C TYR A 149 9.70 -18.54 -9.45
N GLY A 150 9.31 -17.78 -10.48
CA GLY A 150 8.40 -18.23 -11.52
C GLY A 150 7.16 -17.34 -11.58
N VAL A 151 6.00 -17.88 -11.19
CA VAL A 151 4.75 -17.10 -11.12
C VAL A 151 4.48 -16.66 -9.68
N ILE A 152 4.23 -15.35 -9.53
CA ILE A 152 3.92 -14.70 -8.26
C ILE A 152 2.46 -14.25 -8.27
N ALA A 153 1.72 -14.57 -7.22
CA ALA A 153 0.41 -13.97 -6.98
C ALA A 153 0.59 -12.66 -6.22
N ALA A 154 0.07 -11.57 -6.79
CA ALA A 154 0.04 -10.25 -6.15
C ALA A 154 -1.40 -9.90 -5.81
N ILE A 155 -1.67 -9.57 -4.55
CA ILE A 155 -3.00 -9.17 -4.09
C ILE A 155 -2.90 -7.76 -3.48
N ALA A 156 -3.56 -6.79 -4.09
CA ALA A 156 -3.45 -5.37 -3.75
C ALA A 156 -4.76 -4.81 -3.13
N PRO A 157 -4.66 -3.87 -2.18
CA PRO A 157 -5.79 -3.22 -1.53
C PRO A 157 -6.36 -2.10 -2.41
N TRP A 158 -7.40 -1.43 -1.91
CA TRP A 158 -8.17 -0.41 -2.62
C TRP A 158 -7.72 1.03 -2.39
N ASN A 159 -6.91 1.29 -1.37
CA ASN A 159 -6.69 2.66 -0.90
C ASN A 159 -5.75 3.48 -1.80
N PHE A 160 -4.81 2.83 -2.50
CA PHE A 160 -3.98 3.42 -3.56
C PHE A 160 -3.80 2.38 -4.69
N PRO A 161 -4.83 2.14 -5.52
CA PRO A 161 -4.89 0.97 -6.41
C PRO A 161 -3.66 0.81 -7.31
N LEU A 162 -3.28 1.85 -8.07
CA LEU A 162 -2.11 1.80 -8.96
C LEU A 162 -0.79 1.70 -8.18
N SER A 163 -0.63 2.52 -7.13
CA SER A 163 0.60 2.54 -6.33
C SER A 163 0.88 1.18 -5.69
N MET A 164 -0.15 0.55 -5.11
CA MET A 164 -0.03 -0.75 -4.45
C MET A 164 0.13 -1.90 -5.45
N GLY A 165 -0.48 -1.78 -6.64
CA GLY A 165 -0.23 -2.71 -7.74
C GLY A 165 1.25 -2.68 -8.17
N HIS A 166 1.81 -1.48 -8.37
CA HIS A 166 3.20 -1.32 -8.80
C HIS A 166 4.22 -1.84 -7.78
N TRP A 167 3.99 -1.64 -6.47
CA TRP A 167 4.87 -2.16 -5.40
C TRP A 167 5.11 -3.66 -5.51
N LYS A 168 4.14 -4.38 -6.05
CA LYS A 168 4.18 -5.84 -6.19
C LYS A 168 4.70 -6.26 -7.55
N VAL A 169 4.18 -5.63 -8.60
CA VAL A 169 4.44 -6.03 -9.99
C VAL A 169 5.84 -5.62 -10.44
N ALA A 170 6.27 -4.39 -10.17
CA ALA A 170 7.54 -3.86 -10.66
C ALA A 170 8.77 -4.64 -10.17
N PRO A 171 8.98 -4.87 -8.85
CA PRO A 171 10.14 -5.64 -8.40
C PRO A 171 10.11 -7.10 -8.89
N ALA A 172 8.92 -7.72 -8.95
CA ALA A 172 8.77 -9.09 -9.43
C ALA A 172 9.17 -9.24 -10.91
N LEU A 173 8.68 -8.33 -11.78
CA LEU A 173 9.04 -8.31 -13.20
C LEU A 173 10.53 -8.01 -13.39
N ALA A 174 11.10 -7.06 -12.64
CA ALA A 174 12.53 -6.73 -12.71
C ALA A 174 13.42 -7.96 -12.39
N ALA A 175 13.02 -8.71 -11.36
CA ALA A 175 13.68 -9.96 -10.95
C ALA A 175 13.44 -11.14 -11.93
N GLY A 176 12.60 -10.96 -12.95
CA GLY A 176 12.37 -11.94 -14.02
C GLY A 176 11.17 -12.87 -13.79
N ASN A 177 10.29 -12.58 -12.84
CA ASN A 177 9.10 -13.37 -12.55
C ASN A 177 7.92 -12.97 -13.46
N ALA A 178 6.95 -13.88 -13.62
CA ALA A 178 5.61 -13.54 -14.08
C ALA A 178 4.70 -13.22 -12.89
N VAL A 179 3.69 -12.38 -13.11
CA VAL A 179 2.79 -11.90 -12.05
C VAL A 179 1.33 -12.07 -12.47
N VAL A 180 0.53 -12.58 -11.54
CA VAL A 180 -0.94 -12.54 -11.61
C VAL A 180 -1.43 -11.63 -10.49
N LEU A 181 -1.95 -10.46 -10.86
CA LEU A 181 -2.46 -9.45 -9.94
C LEU A 181 -3.97 -9.62 -9.73
N LYS A 182 -4.39 -9.65 -8.47
CA LYS A 182 -5.77 -9.39 -8.05
C LYS A 182 -5.83 -7.99 -7.40
N PRO A 183 -6.39 -6.97 -8.08
CA PRO A 183 -6.70 -5.71 -7.43
C PRO A 183 -7.87 -5.91 -6.44
N SER A 184 -8.13 -4.91 -5.61
CA SER A 184 -9.34 -4.94 -4.78
C SER A 184 -10.59 -4.78 -5.65
N GLU A 185 -11.62 -5.56 -5.32
CA GLU A 185 -12.96 -5.49 -5.89
C GLU A 185 -13.62 -4.10 -5.75
N LEU A 186 -13.14 -3.25 -4.84
CA LEU A 186 -13.64 -1.87 -4.68
C LEU A 186 -13.04 -0.89 -5.68
N THR A 187 -11.84 -1.16 -6.21
CA THR A 187 -11.11 -0.27 -7.11
C THR A 187 -10.41 -1.05 -8.25
N PRO A 188 -11.15 -1.75 -9.11
CA PRO A 188 -10.58 -2.79 -9.95
C PRO A 188 -9.99 -2.28 -11.29
N PHE A 189 -10.53 -1.20 -11.86
CA PHE A 189 -10.44 -0.99 -13.31
C PHE A 189 -9.15 -0.33 -13.81
N SER A 190 -8.49 0.53 -13.03
CA SER A 190 -7.23 1.18 -13.43
C SER A 190 -6.09 0.18 -13.65
N SER A 191 -6.12 -0.93 -12.90
CA SER A 191 -5.13 -2.02 -13.02
C SER A 191 -5.11 -2.70 -14.39
N LEU A 192 -6.22 -2.67 -15.13
CA LEU A 192 -6.28 -3.24 -16.48
C LEU A 192 -5.50 -2.40 -17.48
N ARG A 193 -5.69 -1.07 -17.46
CA ARG A 193 -4.92 -0.14 -18.29
C ARG A 193 -3.44 -0.20 -17.95
N PHE A 194 -3.11 -0.31 -16.66
CA PHE A 194 -1.74 -0.52 -16.20
C PHE A 194 -1.06 -1.75 -16.83
N ALA A 195 -1.78 -2.88 -16.94
CA ALA A 195 -1.29 -4.08 -17.60
C ALA A 195 -1.21 -3.95 -19.13
N GLU A 196 -2.17 -3.29 -19.75
CA GLU A 196 -2.17 -3.01 -21.19
C GLU A 196 -0.93 -2.20 -21.59
N LEU A 197 -0.61 -1.14 -20.84
CA LEU A 197 0.57 -0.31 -21.08
C LEU A 197 1.88 -1.09 -20.95
N ALA A 198 1.93 -2.11 -20.08
CA ALA A 198 3.10 -2.98 -19.95
C ALA A 198 3.35 -3.79 -21.24
N VAL A 199 2.29 -4.33 -21.84
CA VAL A 199 2.37 -5.05 -23.12
C VAL A 199 2.75 -4.09 -24.25
N GLN A 200 2.16 -2.89 -24.29
CA GLN A 200 2.52 -1.85 -25.28
C GLN A 200 4.00 -1.42 -25.16
N ALA A 201 4.58 -1.46 -23.96
CA ALA A 201 6.00 -1.19 -23.74
C ALA A 201 6.93 -2.29 -24.28
N GLY A 202 6.39 -3.48 -24.58
CA GLY A 202 7.14 -4.64 -25.06
C GLY A 202 7.37 -5.72 -24.00
N LEU A 203 6.61 -5.71 -22.90
CA LEU A 203 6.57 -6.84 -21.98
C LEU A 203 5.93 -8.05 -22.71
N PRO A 204 6.54 -9.25 -22.68
CA PRO A 204 5.93 -10.42 -23.30
C PRO A 204 4.54 -10.69 -22.73
N ALA A 205 3.58 -10.94 -23.62
CA ALA A 205 2.20 -11.24 -23.23
C ALA A 205 2.15 -12.41 -22.25
N GLY A 206 1.38 -12.25 -21.16
CA GLY A 206 1.26 -13.24 -20.09
C GLY A 206 2.27 -13.10 -18.95
N MET A 207 3.33 -12.28 -19.08
CA MET A 207 4.22 -12.00 -17.94
C MET A 207 3.54 -11.16 -16.86
N PHE A 208 2.51 -10.39 -17.23
CA PHE A 208 1.66 -9.66 -16.29
C PHE A 208 0.19 -9.87 -16.67
N ASN A 209 -0.54 -10.56 -15.80
CA ASN A 209 -1.98 -10.79 -15.91
C ASN A 209 -2.72 -10.13 -14.76
N VAL A 210 -3.97 -9.75 -15.00
CA VAL A 210 -4.88 -9.19 -14.00
C VAL A 210 -6.15 -10.01 -13.95
N VAL A 211 -6.49 -10.55 -12.78
CA VAL A 211 -7.75 -11.25 -12.53
C VAL A 211 -8.59 -10.46 -11.53
N GLN A 212 -9.76 -10.03 -11.99
CA GLN A 212 -10.76 -9.40 -11.14
C GLN A 212 -11.48 -10.41 -10.25
N GLY A 213 -11.94 -9.95 -9.09
CA GLY A 213 -12.83 -10.69 -8.21
C GLY A 213 -12.60 -10.38 -6.75
N ASP A 214 -13.24 -11.12 -5.85
CA ASP A 214 -13.23 -10.88 -4.41
C ASP A 214 -12.08 -11.59 -3.69
N GLY A 215 -11.94 -11.38 -2.38
CA GLY A 215 -10.93 -12.07 -1.58
C GLY A 215 -11.23 -13.56 -1.34
N ARG A 216 -12.50 -13.94 -1.22
CA ARG A 216 -12.92 -15.29 -0.78
C ARG A 216 -12.84 -16.33 -1.89
N THR A 217 -13.09 -15.91 -3.12
CA THR A 217 -13.09 -16.75 -4.32
C THR A 217 -11.74 -16.60 -5.03
N THR A 218 -11.48 -15.42 -5.61
CA THR A 218 -10.31 -15.20 -6.46
C THR A 218 -9.02 -15.16 -5.66
N GLY A 219 -9.02 -14.45 -4.52
CA GLY A 219 -7.84 -14.35 -3.64
C GLY A 219 -7.42 -15.70 -3.06
N ASP A 220 -8.37 -16.49 -2.56
CA ASP A 220 -8.11 -17.84 -2.03
C ASP A 220 -7.63 -18.79 -3.14
N ALA A 221 -8.28 -18.78 -4.31
CA ALA A 221 -7.85 -19.58 -5.46
C ALA A 221 -6.39 -19.31 -5.85
N LEU A 222 -5.98 -18.03 -5.93
CA LEU A 222 -4.58 -17.65 -6.18
C LEU A 222 -3.62 -18.21 -5.12
N CYS A 223 -3.97 -18.11 -3.83
CA CYS A 223 -3.14 -18.61 -2.74
C CYS A 223 -2.99 -20.13 -2.79
N ARG A 224 -4.04 -20.84 -3.18
CA ARG A 224 -4.06 -22.31 -3.28
C ARG A 224 -3.40 -22.85 -4.55
N HIS A 225 -3.34 -22.06 -5.61
CA HIS A 225 -2.93 -22.53 -6.92
C HIS A 225 -1.51 -23.16 -6.93
N PRO A 226 -1.32 -24.39 -7.44
CA PRO A 226 -0.07 -25.15 -7.29
C PRO A 226 1.12 -24.56 -8.08
N ARG A 227 0.86 -23.80 -9.15
CA ARG A 227 1.91 -23.13 -9.95
C ARG A 227 2.31 -21.74 -9.42
N ILE A 228 1.64 -21.22 -8.40
CA ILE A 228 2.06 -19.99 -7.72
C ILE A 228 3.18 -20.34 -6.74
N SER A 229 4.35 -19.75 -6.96
CA SER A 229 5.57 -20.05 -6.19
C SER A 229 5.82 -19.09 -5.03
N LYS A 230 5.19 -17.91 -5.06
CA LYS A 230 5.25 -16.89 -4.01
C LYS A 230 3.97 -16.07 -4.01
N VAL A 231 3.55 -15.58 -2.84
CA VAL A 231 2.46 -14.61 -2.69
C VAL A 231 2.99 -13.29 -2.13
N THR A 232 2.47 -12.16 -2.61
CA THR A 232 2.63 -10.85 -1.96
C THR A 232 1.26 -10.21 -1.76
N PHE A 233 1.02 -9.71 -0.56
CA PHE A 233 -0.27 -9.18 -0.14
C PHE A 233 -0.09 -7.87 0.63
N THR A 234 -0.97 -6.91 0.36
CA THR A 234 -1.17 -5.76 1.24
C THR A 234 -2.64 -5.65 1.63
N GLY A 235 -2.92 -5.46 2.91
CA GLY A 235 -4.30 -5.32 3.41
C GLY A 235 -4.43 -5.61 4.90
N SER A 236 -5.57 -6.14 5.33
CA SER A 236 -5.84 -6.32 6.76
C SER A 236 -4.94 -7.41 7.39
N THR A 237 -4.58 -7.24 8.66
CA THR A 237 -3.81 -8.23 9.41
C THR A 237 -4.50 -9.59 9.47
N ALA A 238 -5.83 -9.62 9.60
CA ALA A 238 -6.61 -10.86 9.61
C ALA A 238 -6.49 -11.63 8.27
N THR A 239 -6.62 -10.92 7.14
CA THR A 239 -6.45 -11.51 5.82
C THR A 239 -5.00 -11.96 5.59
N GLY A 240 -4.01 -11.18 6.02
CA GLY A 240 -2.59 -11.57 5.91
C GLY A 240 -2.29 -12.89 6.62
N SER A 241 -2.78 -13.05 7.85
CA SER A 241 -2.68 -14.32 8.61
C SER A 241 -3.38 -15.48 7.91
N SER A 242 -4.56 -15.24 7.33
CA SER A 242 -5.28 -16.25 6.56
C SER A 242 -4.48 -16.69 5.32
N ILE A 243 -3.91 -15.74 4.57
CA ILE A 243 -3.10 -16.02 3.38
C ILE A 243 -1.86 -16.84 3.76
N MET A 244 -1.13 -16.42 4.79
CA MET A 244 0.03 -17.16 5.28
C MET A 244 -0.34 -18.59 5.68
N SER A 245 -1.46 -18.77 6.38
CA SER A 245 -1.94 -20.10 6.78
C SER A 245 -2.29 -20.97 5.56
N THR A 246 -3.04 -20.43 4.59
CA THR A 246 -3.37 -21.15 3.35
C THR A 246 -2.11 -21.53 2.58
N CYS A 247 -1.15 -20.62 2.44
CA CYS A 247 0.13 -20.87 1.77
C CYS A 247 0.97 -21.94 2.47
N ALA A 248 0.87 -22.08 3.79
CA ALA A 248 1.52 -23.17 4.50
C ALA A 248 0.83 -24.52 4.25
N LEU A 249 -0.51 -24.55 4.24
CA LEU A 249 -1.31 -25.77 4.12
C LEU A 249 -1.25 -26.42 2.73
N VAL A 250 -1.18 -25.63 1.66
CA VAL A 250 -1.23 -26.13 0.27
C VAL A 250 0.15 -26.40 -0.35
N GLY A 251 1.19 -26.36 0.47
CA GLY A 251 2.60 -26.46 0.06
C GLY A 251 3.31 -25.13 0.29
N PRO A 252 4.39 -25.11 1.09
CA PRO A 252 4.96 -23.89 1.64
C PRO A 252 5.41 -22.92 0.54
N LYS A 253 4.70 -21.79 0.45
CA LYS A 253 5.03 -20.66 -0.43
C LYS A 253 5.53 -19.50 0.44
N PRO A 254 6.66 -18.86 0.08
CA PRO A 254 7.06 -17.61 0.71
C PRO A 254 5.96 -16.54 0.55
N VAL A 255 5.77 -15.73 1.60
CA VAL A 255 4.81 -14.62 1.63
C VAL A 255 5.51 -13.32 1.98
N THR A 256 5.11 -12.24 1.31
CA THR A 256 5.41 -10.86 1.73
C THR A 256 4.09 -10.21 2.13
N LEU A 257 4.01 -9.69 3.34
CA LEU A 257 2.79 -9.15 3.93
C LEU A 257 3.04 -7.71 4.40
N GLU A 258 2.39 -6.73 3.78
CA GLU A 258 2.28 -5.36 4.30
C GLU A 258 0.89 -5.17 4.92
N LEU A 259 0.82 -4.98 6.24
CA LEU A 259 -0.45 -5.01 6.98
C LEU A 259 -0.75 -3.67 7.66
N GLY A 260 -1.78 -3.67 8.52
CA GLY A 260 -2.26 -2.47 9.19
C GLY A 260 -1.28 -1.86 10.20
N GLY A 261 -1.59 -0.64 10.63
CA GLY A 261 -0.78 0.11 11.58
C GLY A 261 -1.60 0.92 12.58
N LYS A 262 -0.94 1.27 13.69
CA LYS A 262 -1.44 2.24 14.68
C LYS A 262 -0.31 3.17 15.13
N SER A 263 0.24 3.84 14.14
CA SER A 263 1.52 4.54 14.19
C SER A 263 1.49 5.74 15.13
N PRO A 264 2.42 5.83 16.11
CA PRO A 264 2.52 6.97 16.99
C PRO A 264 3.29 8.13 16.35
N GLN A 265 2.90 9.36 16.69
CA GLN A 265 3.59 10.61 16.39
C GLN A 265 3.97 11.27 17.72
N LEU A 266 5.24 11.23 18.08
CA LEU A 266 5.78 11.81 19.32
C LEU A 266 6.18 13.26 19.07
N VAL A 267 5.56 14.19 19.78
CA VAL A 267 5.80 15.64 19.64
C VAL A 267 6.32 16.21 20.95
N PHE A 268 7.57 16.66 20.95
CA PHE A 268 8.23 17.27 22.11
C PHE A 268 8.08 18.80 22.11
N ALA A 269 8.21 19.43 23.28
CA ALA A 269 8.04 20.87 23.44
C ALA A 269 9.10 21.71 22.72
N ASP A 270 10.24 21.10 22.37
CA ASP A 270 11.35 21.76 21.67
C ASP A 270 11.20 21.76 20.14
N VAL A 271 10.02 21.45 19.60
CA VAL A 271 9.78 21.57 18.16
C VAL A 271 10.05 23.01 17.69
N PRO A 272 10.83 23.22 16.61
CA PRO A 272 11.20 24.56 16.16
C PRO A 272 10.00 25.42 15.75
N ASP A 273 8.94 24.80 15.25
CA ASP A 273 7.73 25.45 14.76
C ASP A 273 6.50 24.61 15.10
N LEU A 274 5.75 25.08 16.11
CA LEU A 274 4.57 24.40 16.63
C LEU A 274 3.47 24.27 15.56
N ALA A 275 3.18 25.36 14.83
CA ALA A 275 2.09 25.40 13.86
C ALA A 275 2.40 24.52 12.64
N LYS A 276 3.65 24.54 12.14
CA LYS A 276 4.10 23.65 11.06
C LYS A 276 4.06 22.18 11.48
N THR A 277 4.44 21.89 12.71
CA THR A 277 4.40 20.52 13.25
C THR A 277 2.94 20.04 13.38
N ALA A 278 2.04 20.87 13.92
CA ALA A 278 0.61 20.58 13.98
C ALA A 278 0.02 20.32 12.58
N ARG A 279 0.37 21.13 11.58
CA ARG A 279 -0.03 20.89 10.19
C ARG A 279 0.50 19.56 9.64
N THR A 280 1.73 19.19 9.99
CA THR A 280 2.33 17.91 9.58
C THR A 280 1.55 16.72 10.17
N VAL A 281 1.25 16.77 11.48
CA VAL A 281 0.43 15.76 12.17
C VAL A 281 -0.99 15.69 11.58
N ALA A 282 -1.60 16.84 11.29
CA ALA A 282 -2.93 16.90 10.69
C ALA A 282 -2.96 16.28 9.29
N LEU A 283 -1.97 16.58 8.43
CA LEU A 283 -1.82 15.97 7.11
C LEU A 283 -1.62 14.45 7.19
N ALA A 284 -0.84 13.99 8.18
CA ALA A 284 -0.53 12.58 8.39
C ALA A 284 -1.77 11.70 8.69
N ILE A 285 -2.86 12.29 9.20
CA ILE A 285 -4.12 11.57 9.49
C ILE A 285 -5.25 11.91 8.52
N THR A 286 -5.20 13.06 7.84
CA THR A 286 -6.26 13.50 6.91
C THR A 286 -5.96 13.18 5.44
N GLY A 287 -4.70 12.87 5.09
CA GLY A 287 -4.35 12.39 3.76
C GLY A 287 -5.17 11.15 3.37
N ASN A 288 -5.79 11.17 2.19
CA ASN A 288 -6.73 10.13 1.73
C ASN A 288 -7.87 9.83 2.75
N ALA A 289 -8.29 10.84 3.52
CA ALA A 289 -9.22 10.68 4.66
C ALA A 289 -8.76 9.61 5.66
N GLY A 290 -7.45 9.52 5.91
CA GLY A 290 -6.86 8.59 6.88
C GLY A 290 -6.79 7.13 6.43
N GLN A 291 -7.22 6.82 5.20
CA GLN A 291 -7.19 5.49 4.59
C GLN A 291 -5.79 5.16 4.06
N VAL A 292 -4.80 5.22 4.93
CA VAL A 292 -3.39 4.96 4.65
C VAL A 292 -2.85 4.11 5.80
N CYS A 293 -2.22 2.97 5.51
CA CYS A 293 -1.70 2.08 6.56
C CYS A 293 -0.69 2.79 7.48
N VAL A 294 0.09 3.72 6.93
CA VAL A 294 1.07 4.51 7.68
C VAL A 294 0.48 5.73 8.38
N SER A 295 -0.84 5.98 8.34
CA SER A 295 -1.45 7.15 9.00
C SER A 295 -1.00 7.27 10.45
N GLY A 296 -0.52 8.46 10.83
CA GLY A 296 -0.05 8.76 12.17
C GLY A 296 -1.22 8.97 13.14
N SER A 297 -1.91 7.88 13.47
CA SER A 297 -3.22 7.92 14.13
C SER A 297 -3.19 8.06 15.64
N ARG A 298 -2.00 8.05 16.27
CA ARG A 298 -1.82 8.37 17.70
C ARG A 298 -0.88 9.56 17.87
N LEU A 299 -1.39 10.70 18.32
CA LEU A 299 -0.57 11.83 18.75
C LEU A 299 -0.17 11.63 20.21
N LEU A 300 1.12 11.50 20.45
CA LEU A 300 1.73 11.52 21.78
C LEU A 300 2.42 12.87 21.91
N ILE A 301 1.98 13.71 22.83
CA ILE A 301 2.44 15.11 22.89
C ILE A 301 2.88 15.52 24.29
N GLU A 302 3.97 16.28 24.36
CA GLU A 302 4.44 16.83 25.62
C GLU A 302 3.41 17.81 26.18
N ARG A 303 3.03 17.61 27.45
CA ARG A 303 1.89 18.29 28.08
C ARG A 303 1.96 19.82 27.98
N SER A 304 3.15 20.39 28.07
CA SER A 304 3.42 21.83 28.07
C SER A 304 2.98 22.55 26.79
N ILE A 305 2.92 21.85 25.65
CA ILE A 305 2.54 22.42 24.35
C ILE A 305 1.20 21.89 23.81
N MET A 306 0.53 20.99 24.55
CA MET A 306 -0.65 20.28 24.06
C MET A 306 -1.82 21.21 23.68
N ALA A 307 -2.16 22.17 24.54
CA ALA A 307 -3.30 23.06 24.31
C ALA A 307 -3.17 23.89 23.01
N PRO A 308 -2.11 24.69 22.81
CA PRO A 308 -1.95 25.45 21.57
C PRO A 308 -1.79 24.54 20.33
N PHE A 309 -1.25 23.33 20.49
CA PHE A 309 -1.16 22.36 19.38
C PHE A 309 -2.54 21.87 18.94
N ILE A 310 -3.44 21.56 19.88
CA ILE A 310 -4.82 21.15 19.60
C ILE A 310 -5.58 22.25 18.87
N GLU A 311 -5.42 23.52 19.25
CA GLU A 311 -6.04 24.66 18.56
C GLU A 311 -5.63 24.72 17.08
N HIS A 312 -4.34 24.51 16.78
CA HIS A 312 -3.87 24.43 15.39
C HIS A 312 -4.46 23.23 14.63
N LEU A 313 -4.60 22.07 15.27
CA LEU A 313 -5.23 20.89 14.66
C LEU A 313 -6.70 21.15 14.33
N GLN A 314 -7.46 21.71 15.29
CA GLN A 314 -8.87 22.04 15.10
C GLN A 314 -9.05 23.07 13.97
N GLY A 315 -8.20 24.10 13.92
CA GLY A 315 -8.21 25.08 12.83
C GLY A 315 -7.96 24.45 11.46
N TYR A 316 -6.99 23.53 11.35
CA TYR A 316 -6.76 22.80 10.11
C TYR A 316 -7.94 21.89 9.75
N PHE A 317 -8.49 21.14 10.70
CA PHE A 317 -9.61 20.23 10.48
C PHE A 317 -10.85 20.99 9.99
N ALA A 318 -11.15 22.16 10.57
CA ALA A 318 -12.24 23.03 10.15
C ALA A 318 -12.06 23.61 8.74
N SER A 319 -10.82 23.72 8.25
CA SER A 319 -10.53 24.22 6.89
C SER A 319 -10.79 23.19 5.79
N LEU A 320 -10.95 21.91 6.14
CA LEU A 320 -11.11 20.83 5.18
C LEU A 320 -12.53 20.80 4.61
N ARG A 321 -12.62 20.69 3.28
CA ARG A 321 -13.89 20.64 2.55
C ARG A 321 -14.14 19.24 2.02
N PRO A 322 -15.16 18.51 2.53
CA PRO A 322 -15.55 17.23 1.97
C PRO A 322 -16.08 17.43 0.55
N GLY A 323 -15.71 16.55 -0.36
CA GLY A 323 -16.23 16.60 -1.71
C GLY A 323 -15.71 15.47 -2.59
N PRO A 324 -16.35 15.27 -3.75
CA PRO A 324 -16.05 14.14 -4.62
C PRO A 324 -14.62 14.25 -5.17
N THR A 325 -14.03 13.10 -5.51
CA THR A 325 -12.64 13.00 -6.01
C THR A 325 -12.38 13.77 -7.31
N TRP A 326 -13.42 14.08 -8.08
CA TRP A 326 -13.34 14.89 -9.30
C TRP A 326 -13.60 16.40 -9.07
N SER A 327 -13.80 16.84 -7.82
CA SER A 327 -13.94 18.27 -7.50
C SER A 327 -12.57 18.90 -7.23
N PRO A 328 -12.23 20.03 -7.89
CA PRO A 328 -10.97 20.74 -7.64
C PRO A 328 -10.90 21.34 -6.23
N ASP A 329 -12.05 21.75 -5.69
CA ASP A 329 -12.18 22.46 -4.42
C ASP A 329 -12.17 21.53 -3.19
N ALA A 330 -12.43 20.23 -3.41
CA ALA A 330 -12.43 19.23 -2.34
C ALA A 330 -11.01 19.05 -1.76
N THR A 331 -10.92 19.01 -0.44
CA THR A 331 -9.67 18.75 0.29
C THR A 331 -9.79 17.61 1.29
N LEU A 332 -10.98 17.00 1.40
CA LEU A 332 -11.23 15.80 2.17
C LEU A 332 -11.99 14.80 1.30
N PRO A 333 -11.34 13.71 0.86
CA PRO A 333 -11.98 12.71 0.02
C PRO A 333 -13.00 11.84 0.79
N PRO A 334 -13.84 11.05 0.09
CA PRO A 334 -14.73 10.10 0.72
C PRO A 334 -13.97 8.93 1.38
N ILE A 335 -14.67 8.26 2.29
CA ILE A 335 -14.37 6.90 2.71
C ILE A 335 -14.81 5.94 1.59
N ILE A 336 -14.07 4.87 1.35
CA ILE A 336 -14.28 3.96 0.19
C ILE A 336 -15.70 3.38 0.10
N SER A 337 -16.40 3.24 1.22
CA SER A 337 -17.78 2.76 1.23
C SER A 337 -18.50 3.15 2.52
N HIS A 338 -19.83 3.12 2.47
CA HIS A 338 -20.68 3.26 3.66
C HIS A 338 -20.36 2.21 4.72
N LEU A 339 -20.03 0.97 4.32
CA LEU A 339 -19.63 -0.09 5.25
C LEU A 339 -18.35 0.28 6.03
N GLN A 340 -17.33 0.83 5.36
CA GLN A 340 -16.14 1.31 6.06
C GLN A 340 -16.44 2.54 6.91
N GLY A 341 -17.29 3.46 6.44
CA GLY A 341 -17.77 4.60 7.22
C GLY A 341 -18.43 4.18 8.54
N SER A 342 -19.32 3.18 8.49
CA SER A 342 -19.97 2.62 9.68
C SER A 342 -18.98 1.90 10.61
N ARG A 343 -17.95 1.24 10.07
CA ARG A 343 -16.89 0.63 10.88
C ARG A 343 -16.07 1.68 11.63
N ILE A 344 -15.68 2.77 10.96
CA ILE A 344 -14.98 3.90 11.57
C ILE A 344 -15.84 4.46 12.70
N ASP A 345 -17.10 4.77 12.40
CA ASP A 345 -18.03 5.33 13.39
C ASP A 345 -18.21 4.41 14.59
N ASN A 346 -18.36 3.11 14.37
CA ASN A 346 -18.49 2.14 15.46
C ASN A 346 -17.29 2.17 16.43
N ILE A 347 -16.05 2.26 15.92
CA ILE A 347 -14.87 2.35 16.78
C ILE A 347 -14.89 3.65 17.59
N VAL A 348 -15.27 4.78 16.95
CA VAL A 348 -15.38 6.08 17.63
C VAL A 348 -16.45 6.03 18.73
N GLN A 349 -17.64 5.49 18.45
CA GLN A 349 -18.69 5.39 19.47
C GLN A 349 -18.30 4.46 20.62
N ARG A 350 -17.63 3.33 20.35
CA ARG A 350 -17.10 2.45 21.41
C ARG A 350 -16.04 3.15 22.26
N ALA A 351 -15.17 3.96 21.64
CA ALA A 351 -14.19 4.75 22.39
C ALA A 351 -14.87 5.79 23.30
N ARG A 352 -15.92 6.47 22.83
CA ARG A 352 -16.72 7.40 23.66
C ARG A 352 -17.40 6.70 24.82
N GLN A 353 -17.98 5.52 24.58
CA GLN A 353 -18.58 4.69 25.63
C GLN A 353 -17.55 4.26 26.68
N ALA A 354 -16.28 4.10 26.28
CA ALA A 354 -15.15 3.82 27.16
C ALA A 354 -14.54 5.07 27.82
N GLY A 355 -15.13 6.26 27.66
CA GLY A 355 -14.71 7.50 28.32
C GLY A 355 -13.92 8.48 27.46
N ALA A 356 -13.69 8.20 26.18
CA ALA A 356 -13.03 9.14 25.28
C ALA A 356 -13.87 10.41 25.05
N GLU A 357 -13.21 11.56 25.03
CA GLU A 357 -13.83 12.85 24.71
C GLU A 357 -13.57 13.23 23.26
N VAL A 358 -14.58 13.78 22.58
CA VAL A 358 -14.48 14.25 21.19
C VAL A 358 -14.22 15.75 21.19
N LEU A 359 -13.03 16.17 20.76
CA LEU A 359 -12.65 17.59 20.68
C LEU A 359 -13.01 18.23 19.34
N ALA A 360 -13.16 17.43 18.29
CA ALA A 360 -13.59 17.85 16.96
C ALA A 360 -14.17 16.65 16.19
N GLY A 361 -15.12 16.90 15.29
CA GLY A 361 -15.72 15.88 14.44
C GLY A 361 -16.54 14.85 15.22
N GLY A 362 -16.33 13.57 14.92
CA GLY A 362 -16.97 12.45 15.62
C GLY A 362 -18.19 11.84 14.94
N GLY A 363 -18.37 12.08 13.62
CA GLY A 363 -19.46 11.50 12.85
C GLY A 363 -19.29 11.60 11.34
N LEU A 364 -20.25 11.03 10.61
CA LEU A 364 -20.36 11.17 9.16
C LEU A 364 -20.96 12.54 8.80
N PHE A 365 -20.54 13.11 7.68
CA PHE A 365 -21.25 14.23 7.06
C PHE A 365 -22.58 13.74 6.47
N GLU A 366 -23.64 14.49 6.70
CA GLU A 366 -24.97 14.21 6.14
C GLU A 366 -25.12 14.75 4.71
N GLY A 367 -25.98 14.12 3.91
CA GLY A 367 -26.39 14.65 2.59
C GLY A 367 -25.36 14.56 1.46
N MET A 368 -24.23 13.88 1.65
CA MET A 368 -23.13 13.85 0.67
C MET A 368 -23.29 12.79 -0.44
N GLY A 369 -24.25 11.87 -0.33
CA GLY A 369 -24.43 10.70 -1.22
C GLY A 369 -23.42 9.57 -0.95
N GLY A 370 -22.12 9.90 -0.93
CA GLY A 370 -21.04 9.03 -0.46
C GLY A 370 -20.86 9.05 1.06
N ALA A 371 -19.95 8.22 1.57
CA ALA A 371 -19.55 8.23 2.99
C ALA A 371 -18.39 9.20 3.18
N TYR A 372 -18.60 10.29 3.92
CA TYR A 372 -17.55 11.24 4.28
C TYR A 372 -17.49 11.34 5.79
N TYR A 373 -16.32 11.12 6.39
CA TYR A 373 -16.16 11.14 7.84
C TYR A 373 -15.50 12.45 8.28
N GLN A 374 -16.03 13.08 9.32
CA GLN A 374 -15.46 14.31 9.87
C GLN A 374 -14.06 14.03 10.44
N PRO A 375 -13.04 14.85 10.13
CA PRO A 375 -11.76 14.78 10.82
C PRO A 375 -11.98 14.87 12.33
N THR A 376 -11.55 13.85 13.05
CA THR A 376 -11.95 13.63 14.46
C THR A 376 -10.74 13.64 15.38
N LEU A 377 -10.85 14.39 16.48
CA LEU A 377 -9.86 14.42 17.56
C LEU A 377 -10.47 13.74 18.79
N LEU A 378 -9.84 12.65 19.25
CA LEU A 378 -10.22 11.95 20.47
C LEU A 378 -9.16 12.18 21.55
N THR A 379 -9.59 12.66 22.72
CA THR A 379 -8.75 12.77 23.92
C THR A 379 -9.33 11.90 25.04
N ALA A 380 -8.73 11.95 26.22
CA ALA A 380 -9.12 11.14 27.38
C ALA A 380 -9.15 9.63 27.05
N VAL A 381 -8.21 9.19 26.19
CA VAL A 381 -8.04 7.79 25.83
C VAL A 381 -6.89 7.17 26.63
N ASP A 382 -7.13 5.99 27.18
CA ASP A 382 -6.08 5.16 27.76
C ASP A 382 -5.55 4.15 26.74
N SER A 383 -4.58 3.33 27.17
CA SER A 383 -3.96 2.30 26.32
C SER A 383 -4.88 1.12 25.99
N GLN A 384 -6.07 1.03 26.59
CA GLN A 384 -7.06 -0.04 26.36
C GLN A 384 -8.22 0.43 25.49
N SER A 385 -8.34 1.74 25.23
CA SER A 385 -9.35 2.31 24.35
C SER A 385 -9.35 1.62 22.98
N PRO A 386 -10.52 1.23 22.43
CA PRO A 386 -10.60 0.66 21.08
C PRO A 386 -9.97 1.55 20.01
N ALA A 387 -10.07 2.88 20.16
CA ALA A 387 -9.46 3.84 19.25
C ALA A 387 -7.93 3.88 19.33
N VAL A 388 -7.32 3.37 20.42
CA VAL A 388 -5.87 3.22 20.58
C VAL A 388 -5.40 1.82 20.17
N CYS A 389 -6.19 0.78 20.42
CA CYS A 389 -5.81 -0.61 20.14
C CYS A 389 -6.06 -1.05 18.69
N GLU A 390 -7.08 -0.50 18.03
CA GLU A 390 -7.55 -0.93 16.71
C GLU A 390 -7.17 0.07 15.60
N GLU A 391 -6.82 -0.46 14.43
CA GLU A 391 -6.67 0.35 13.21
C GLU A 391 -8.06 0.81 12.75
N ILE A 392 -8.28 2.13 12.79
CA ILE A 392 -9.54 2.76 12.41
C ILE A 392 -9.66 2.90 10.88
N PHE A 393 -8.55 3.23 10.21
CA PHE A 393 -8.49 3.46 8.77
C PHE A 393 -9.43 4.59 8.28
N GLY A 394 -9.49 5.67 9.06
CA GLY A 394 -10.27 6.88 8.81
C GLY A 394 -9.58 8.10 9.42
N PRO A 395 -10.13 9.33 9.26
CA PRO A 395 -9.47 10.57 9.66
C PRO A 395 -9.66 10.82 11.16
N VAL A 396 -9.26 9.88 12.00
CA VAL A 396 -9.44 9.90 13.47
C VAL A 396 -8.08 9.85 14.16
N LEU A 397 -7.76 10.90 14.91
CA LEU A 397 -6.51 11.04 15.66
C LEU A 397 -6.80 10.94 17.15
N THR A 398 -6.14 10.02 17.83
CA THR A 398 -6.15 9.96 19.30
C THR A 398 -5.04 10.83 19.88
N ILE A 399 -5.26 11.41 21.06
CA ILE A 399 -4.31 12.29 21.73
C ILE A 399 -4.02 11.76 23.13
N GLN A 400 -2.74 11.57 23.45
CA GLN A 400 -2.26 11.22 24.79
C GLN A 400 -1.10 12.15 25.16
N ALA A 401 -1.13 12.68 26.38
CA ALA A 401 -0.07 13.56 26.87
C ALA A 401 1.02 12.77 27.61
N PHE A 402 2.27 13.22 27.52
CA PHE A 402 3.38 12.73 28.33
C PHE A 402 4.15 13.88 28.97
N ASP A 403 4.90 13.58 30.04
CA ASP A 403 5.74 14.53 30.76
C ASP A 403 7.25 14.21 30.63
N THR A 404 7.61 12.98 30.24
CA THR A 404 9.01 12.57 30.01
C THR A 404 9.19 11.74 28.73
N GLU A 405 10.43 11.64 28.23
CA GLU A 405 10.79 10.80 27.08
C GLU A 405 10.47 9.32 27.33
N GLU A 406 10.66 8.85 28.57
CA GLU A 406 10.35 7.48 28.98
C GLU A 406 8.86 7.19 28.92
N GLN A 407 8.03 8.12 29.39
CA GLN A 407 6.57 8.00 29.27
C GLN A 407 6.13 8.02 27.81
N ALA A 408 6.72 8.88 26.98
CA ALA A 408 6.43 8.93 25.55
C ALA A 408 6.73 7.59 24.86
N LEU A 409 7.83 6.94 25.22
CA LEU A 409 8.19 5.61 24.72
C LEU A 409 7.20 4.53 25.17
N GLN A 410 6.83 4.52 26.46
CA GLN A 410 5.83 3.58 26.98
C GLN A 410 4.48 3.72 26.28
N LEU A 411 4.03 4.95 26.02
CA LEU A 411 2.79 5.19 25.26
C LEU A 411 2.93 4.82 23.77
N ALA A 412 4.12 4.94 23.20
CA ALA A 412 4.38 4.59 21.80
C ALA A 412 4.36 3.08 21.55
N GLU A 413 4.63 2.26 22.57
CA GLU A 413 4.51 0.81 22.49
C GLU A 413 3.09 0.40 22.08
N HIS A 414 3.03 -0.75 21.41
CA HIS A 414 1.79 -1.34 20.93
C HIS A 414 1.97 -2.85 20.81
N ASP A 415 1.00 -3.62 21.31
CA ASP A 415 1.08 -5.09 21.36
C ASP A 415 1.04 -5.73 19.95
N THR A 416 0.16 -5.21 19.10
CA THR A 416 -0.08 -5.72 17.75
C THR A 416 0.80 -5.07 16.68
N TYR A 417 0.81 -3.73 16.58
CA TYR A 417 1.32 -3.02 15.40
C TYR A 417 2.72 -2.46 15.60
N GLY A 418 3.47 -2.35 14.50
CA GLY A 418 4.82 -1.80 14.45
C GLY A 418 5.18 -1.27 13.06
N LEU A 419 4.26 -0.56 12.40
CA LEU A 419 4.47 -0.15 11.00
C LEU A 419 5.42 1.05 10.88
N CYS A 420 5.05 2.20 11.45
CA CYS A 420 5.90 3.40 11.42
C CYS A 420 5.70 4.29 12.65
N ALA A 421 6.56 5.29 12.82
CA ALA A 421 6.42 6.35 13.82
C ALA A 421 6.91 7.71 13.30
N GLY A 422 6.35 8.78 13.85
CA GLY A 422 6.83 10.16 13.70
C GLY A 422 7.51 10.63 14.98
N VAL A 423 8.63 11.33 14.87
CA VAL A 423 9.35 11.94 16.00
C VAL A 423 9.60 13.41 15.67
N HIS A 424 9.04 14.32 16.47
CA HIS A 424 9.13 15.76 16.25
C HIS A 424 9.86 16.42 17.42
N THR A 425 11.10 16.86 17.18
CA THR A 425 11.99 17.44 18.20
C THR A 425 13.15 18.19 17.53
N ALA A 426 13.66 19.25 18.16
CA ALA A 426 14.91 19.90 17.74
C ALA A 426 16.17 19.19 18.26
N ASP A 427 16.06 18.38 19.32
CA ASP A 427 17.19 17.64 19.89
C ASP A 427 17.55 16.41 19.04
N LEU A 428 18.68 16.50 18.33
CA LEU A 428 19.22 15.39 17.54
C LEU A 428 19.56 14.17 18.40
N ASN A 429 20.06 14.36 19.62
CA ASN A 429 20.38 13.25 20.51
C ASN A 429 19.10 12.50 20.91
N ARG A 430 18.02 13.23 21.20
CA ARG A 430 16.69 12.63 21.44
C ARG A 430 16.21 11.87 20.21
N ALA A 431 16.26 12.48 19.03
CA ALA A 431 15.85 11.81 17.80
C ALA A 431 16.60 10.48 17.60
N LEU A 432 17.93 10.46 17.77
CA LEU A 432 18.75 9.26 17.64
C LEU A 432 18.45 8.21 18.72
N ARG A 433 18.16 8.61 19.97
CA ARG A 433 17.73 7.68 21.03
C ARG A 433 16.39 7.03 20.69
N LEU A 434 15.42 7.82 20.25
CA LEU A 434 14.06 7.34 19.92
C LEU A 434 14.07 6.42 18.70
N ILE A 435 14.84 6.75 17.65
CA ILE A 435 15.01 5.88 16.47
C ILE A 435 15.45 4.47 16.88
N ARG A 436 16.35 4.34 17.86
CA ARG A 436 16.86 3.05 18.32
C ARG A 436 15.90 2.26 19.20
N LYS A 437 14.98 2.95 19.89
CA LYS A 437 14.08 2.34 20.88
C LYS A 437 12.70 2.00 20.31
N LEU A 438 12.24 2.70 19.28
CA LEU A 438 10.93 2.46 18.69
C LEU A 438 10.92 1.16 17.86
N GLU A 439 10.04 0.24 18.20
CA GLU A 439 9.86 -1.04 17.50
C GLU A 439 8.95 -0.90 16.28
N VAL A 440 9.41 -0.14 15.28
CA VAL A 440 8.66 0.12 14.05
C VAL A 440 9.51 -0.09 12.80
N GLY A 441 8.85 -0.35 11.68
CA GLY A 441 9.47 -0.53 10.37
C GLY A 441 10.05 0.74 9.74
N THR A 442 9.56 1.91 10.11
CA THR A 442 9.99 3.21 9.57
C THR A 442 9.83 4.31 10.61
N VAL A 443 10.85 5.16 10.76
CA VAL A 443 10.78 6.36 11.62
C VAL A 443 11.03 7.59 10.77
N TRP A 444 10.13 8.58 10.86
CA TRP A 444 10.32 9.90 10.28
C TRP A 444 10.59 10.94 11.35
N VAL A 445 11.68 11.70 11.21
CA VAL A 445 12.03 12.78 12.15
C VAL A 445 11.70 14.13 11.53
N ASN A 446 10.91 14.95 12.22
CA ASN A 446 10.49 16.31 11.80
C ASN A 446 9.78 16.37 10.43
N ARG A 447 9.21 15.24 10.00
CA ARG A 447 8.34 15.08 8.84
C ARG A 447 7.44 13.87 9.06
N TYR A 448 6.47 13.65 8.17
CA TYR A 448 5.69 12.42 8.18
C TYR A 448 5.31 12.01 6.76
N GLY A 449 5.24 10.71 6.52
CA GLY A 449 4.87 10.14 5.23
C GLY A 449 6.06 9.91 4.30
N ARG A 450 5.83 9.07 3.28
CA ARG A 450 6.84 8.62 2.32
C ARG A 450 7.24 9.75 1.36
N SER A 451 8.47 9.67 0.85
CA SER A 451 8.97 10.48 -0.27
C SER A 451 9.20 9.59 -1.49
N ASN A 452 9.68 10.18 -2.59
CA ASN A 452 10.08 9.45 -3.81
C ASN A 452 11.45 8.75 -3.65
N ASP A 453 11.92 8.57 -2.42
CA ASP A 453 13.18 7.89 -2.11
C ASP A 453 12.96 6.37 -2.08
N TYR A 454 12.78 5.78 -3.26
CA TYR A 454 12.47 4.35 -3.45
C TYR A 454 13.50 3.39 -2.87
N ILE A 455 14.71 3.86 -2.62
CA ILE A 455 15.77 3.09 -1.96
C ILE A 455 15.42 2.72 -0.51
N LEU A 456 14.52 3.48 0.13
CA LEU A 456 14.06 3.20 1.49
C LEU A 456 12.94 2.16 1.44
N PRO A 457 13.14 0.93 1.96
CA PRO A 457 12.09 -0.07 2.00
C PRO A 457 10.99 0.32 2.99
N THR A 458 9.79 -0.20 2.76
CA THR A 458 8.68 -0.14 3.71
C THR A 458 8.33 -1.53 4.19
N GLY A 459 8.02 -1.62 5.48
CA GLY A 459 7.33 -2.79 6.01
C GLY A 459 7.39 -2.92 7.51
N GLY A 460 6.38 -3.53 8.08
CA GLY A 460 6.12 -3.48 9.51
C GLY A 460 6.95 -4.45 10.35
N TYR A 461 7.13 -4.09 11.62
CA TYR A 461 7.50 -5.00 12.69
C TYR A 461 6.23 -5.66 13.27
N LYS A 462 6.41 -6.62 14.18
CA LYS A 462 5.30 -7.29 14.90
C LYS A 462 4.27 -7.88 13.92
N ARG A 463 2.99 -7.55 14.08
CA ARG A 463 1.89 -7.99 13.21
C ARG A 463 1.54 -6.98 12.11
N SER A 464 2.37 -5.96 11.91
CA SER A 464 2.24 -5.02 10.79
C SER A 464 2.85 -5.53 9.49
N GLY A 465 3.58 -6.66 9.50
CA GLY A 465 4.01 -7.27 8.25
C GLY A 465 5.14 -8.29 8.40
N ILE A 466 5.47 -8.91 7.27
CA ILE A 466 6.63 -9.81 7.09
C ILE A 466 7.22 -9.52 5.71
N GLY A 467 8.53 -9.27 5.66
CA GLY A 467 9.21 -8.82 4.45
C GLY A 467 9.12 -7.30 4.26
N LYS A 468 9.47 -6.85 3.06
CA LYS A 468 9.46 -5.44 2.69
C LYS A 468 8.89 -5.25 1.29
N ASP A 469 8.09 -4.21 1.10
CA ASP A 469 7.82 -3.59 -0.19
C ASP A 469 8.81 -2.41 -0.39
N LEU A 470 9.00 -1.95 -1.62
CA LEU A 470 10.02 -0.94 -1.98
C LEU A 470 11.48 -1.34 -1.62
N GLY A 471 12.44 -0.45 -1.90
CA GLY A 471 13.85 -0.68 -1.63
C GLY A 471 14.45 -1.80 -2.48
N ARG A 472 15.70 -2.12 -2.16
CA ARG A 472 16.39 -3.29 -2.71
C ARG A 472 15.72 -4.59 -2.24
N GLU A 473 15.22 -4.58 -1.02
CA GLU A 473 14.62 -5.72 -0.31
C GLU A 473 13.40 -6.27 -1.05
N ALA A 474 12.57 -5.41 -1.65
CA ALA A 474 11.44 -5.89 -2.46
C ALA A 474 11.90 -6.61 -3.73
N PHE A 475 13.00 -6.18 -4.36
CA PHE A 475 13.56 -6.90 -5.51
C PHE A 475 14.07 -8.28 -5.07
N GLU A 476 14.86 -8.33 -3.99
CA GLU A 476 15.44 -9.56 -3.46
C GLU A 476 14.38 -10.56 -2.96
N ALA A 477 13.29 -10.07 -2.38
CA ALA A 477 12.16 -10.90 -1.97
C ALA A 477 11.53 -11.69 -3.13
N ASN A 478 11.77 -11.29 -4.38
CA ASN A 478 11.28 -11.96 -5.59
C ASN A 478 12.34 -12.88 -6.23
N LEU A 479 13.44 -13.16 -5.53
CA LEU A 479 14.48 -14.11 -5.91
C LEU A 479 14.55 -15.29 -4.94
N ARG A 480 15.01 -16.43 -5.45
CA ARG A 480 15.50 -17.57 -4.68
C ARG A 480 16.95 -17.82 -5.02
N PHE A 481 17.70 -18.42 -4.10
CA PHE A 481 19.12 -18.66 -4.26
C PHE A 481 19.43 -20.14 -4.36
N LYS A 482 20.24 -20.50 -5.36
CA LYS A 482 20.77 -21.85 -5.58
C LYS A 482 22.24 -21.87 -5.20
N SER A 483 22.61 -22.69 -4.24
CA SER A 483 24.01 -22.94 -3.91
C SER A 483 24.63 -23.92 -4.90
N VAL A 484 25.81 -23.58 -5.41
CA VAL A 484 26.60 -24.39 -6.34
C VAL A 484 28.00 -24.54 -5.75
N LEU A 485 28.53 -25.76 -5.80
CA LEU A 485 29.90 -26.08 -5.42
C LEU A 485 30.54 -26.88 -6.55
N ILE A 486 31.68 -26.42 -7.03
CA ILE A 486 32.42 -27.04 -8.13
C ILE A 486 33.81 -27.39 -7.61
N ASP A 487 34.19 -28.67 -7.70
CA ASP A 487 35.57 -29.11 -7.47
C ASP A 487 36.40 -28.79 -8.72
N ILE A 488 37.47 -28.02 -8.55
CA ILE A 488 38.35 -27.59 -9.67
C ILE A 488 39.59 -28.50 -9.77
N ALA A 489 39.90 -29.26 -8.73
CA ALA A 489 41.09 -30.12 -8.65
C ALA A 489 40.92 -31.50 -9.33
N GLN A 490 40.18 -31.59 -10.45
CA GLN A 490 40.03 -32.85 -11.20
C GLN A 490 41.29 -33.21 -12.01
#